data_AF-A0A7X1BTU5-F1
#
_entry.id   AF-A0A7X1BTU5-F1
#
_cell.length_a   1.000
_cell.length_b   1.000
_cell.length_c   1.000
_cell.angle_alpha   90.00
_cell.angle_beta   90.00
_cell.angle_gamma   90.00
#
_symmetry.space_group_name_H-M   'P 1'
#
loop_
_entity.id
_entity.type
_entity.pdbx_description
1 polymer ?
#
loop_
_entity_poly.entity_id
_entity_poly.type
_entity_poly.pdbx_seq_one_letter_code
_entity_poly.pdbx_strand_id
1 'polypeptide(L)'
;MPGWRILLLFVFISPAWVMAGANRLNSTPGKMRMRGNIIEAACYVDPRDRSLLVEFDDLSARDISGRPEKVSAHDFSIHLLGCSLGDSQHSGNVFQRANITFSGAPDRDNPDYLSVQSETENLAIEIYDSKGQQIRLGEPSPDYVLNPGKNTLNFTAYLISRDGRMTSGEFTAVTHFVVNYL
;
A
#
# COMPACT_ATOMS: atom_id res chain seq x y z
N MET A 1 -12.18 -29.10 106.90
CA MET A 1 -11.33 -30.30 106.78
C MET A 1 -12.20 -31.42 106.25
N PRO A 2 -11.84 -32.25 105.24
CA PRO A 2 -10.76 -32.23 104.23
C PRO A 2 -11.28 -31.67 102.88
N GLY A 3 -10.57 -31.46 101.78
CA GLY A 3 -9.24 -31.83 101.33
C GLY A 3 -9.29 -32.20 99.83
N TRP A 4 -8.74 -31.32 98.98
CA TRP A 4 -7.87 -31.62 97.83
C TRP A 4 -8.30 -32.74 96.83
N ARG A 5 -8.50 -32.37 95.55
CA ARG A 5 -7.77 -32.90 94.37
C ARG A 5 -8.19 -32.14 93.10
N ILE A 6 -7.45 -31.05 92.82
CA ILE A 6 -7.44 -30.35 91.53
C ILE A 6 -6.71 -31.24 90.52
N LEU A 7 -7.41 -31.70 89.48
CA LEU A 7 -6.83 -32.38 88.32
C LEU A 7 -6.75 -31.35 87.18
N LEU A 8 -5.59 -30.68 87.03
CA LEU A 8 -5.29 -29.81 85.89
C LEU A 8 -4.95 -30.69 84.67
N LEU A 9 -5.91 -30.87 83.78
CA LEU A 9 -5.68 -31.42 82.44
C LEU A 9 -5.04 -30.33 81.55
N PHE A 10 -3.73 -30.42 81.34
CA PHE A 10 -3.02 -29.64 80.32
C PHE A 10 -3.41 -30.16 78.93
N VAL A 11 -4.36 -29.48 78.28
CA VAL A 11 -4.65 -29.68 76.86
C VAL A 11 -3.56 -28.98 76.05
N PHE A 12 -2.65 -29.77 75.48
CA PHE A 12 -1.69 -29.30 74.47
C PHE A 12 -2.44 -28.96 73.17
N ILE A 13 -2.78 -27.69 72.97
CA ILE A 13 -3.30 -27.18 71.70
C ILE A 13 -2.10 -26.97 70.77
N SER A 14 -1.89 -27.89 69.83
CA SER A 14 -0.94 -27.67 68.73
C SER A 14 -1.46 -26.57 67.81
N PRO A 15 -0.71 -25.50 67.50
CA PRO A 15 -1.11 -24.57 66.47
C PRO A 15 -0.91 -25.23 65.10
N ALA A 16 -2.00 -25.53 64.39
CA ALA A 16 -1.93 -25.92 62.98
C ALA A 16 -1.58 -24.67 62.16
N TRP A 17 -0.36 -24.60 61.65
CA TRP A 17 0.06 -23.56 60.72
C TRP A 17 -0.65 -23.80 59.37
N VAL A 18 -1.62 -22.94 59.05
CA VAL A 18 -2.22 -22.90 57.72
C VAL A 18 -1.19 -22.25 56.78
N MET A 19 -0.50 -23.06 55.98
CA MET A 19 0.31 -22.58 54.87
C MET A 19 -0.63 -22.00 53.81
N ALA A 20 -0.76 -20.67 53.77
CA ALA A 20 -1.38 -19.99 52.65
C ALA A 20 -0.54 -20.26 51.39
N GLY A 21 -1.03 -21.13 50.51
CA GLY A 21 -0.45 -21.33 49.19
C GLY A 21 -0.54 -20.03 48.41
N ALA A 22 0.61 -19.37 48.19
CA ALA A 22 0.69 -18.24 47.29
C ALA A 22 0.37 -18.73 45.87
N ASN A 23 -0.82 -18.37 45.35
CA ASN A 23 -1.12 -18.51 43.93
C ASN A 23 -0.11 -17.65 43.16
N ARG A 24 0.94 -18.29 42.63
CA ARG A 24 1.82 -17.64 41.65
C ARG A 24 1.01 -17.53 40.36
N LEU A 25 0.48 -16.34 40.09
CA LEU A 25 0.02 -15.97 38.76
C LEU A 25 1.21 -16.09 37.81
N ASN A 26 1.28 -17.20 37.09
CA ASN A 26 2.27 -17.42 36.03
C ASN A 26 1.86 -16.57 34.82
N SER A 27 2.19 -15.28 34.83
CA SER A 27 2.01 -14.43 33.66
C SER A 27 3.20 -14.59 32.72
N THR A 28 2.91 -14.79 31.44
CA THR A 28 3.93 -14.78 30.38
C THR A 28 3.95 -13.38 29.77
N PRO A 29 5.10 -12.69 29.73
CA PRO A 29 5.17 -11.35 29.14
C PRO A 29 4.93 -11.42 27.63
N GLY A 30 4.09 -10.53 27.12
CA GLY A 30 3.89 -10.26 25.69
C GLY A 30 4.35 -8.85 25.33
N LYS A 31 4.82 -8.66 24.09
CA LYS A 31 5.14 -7.33 23.55
C LYS A 31 4.28 -7.07 22.32
N MET A 32 3.60 -5.92 22.31
CA MET A 32 2.83 -5.43 21.16
C MET A 32 3.48 -4.13 20.67
N ARG A 33 3.71 -4.04 19.36
CA ARG A 33 4.24 -2.83 18.72
C ARG A 33 3.17 -2.24 17.80
N MET A 34 2.71 -1.04 18.14
CA MET A 34 1.76 -0.28 17.32
C MET A 34 2.52 0.76 16.49
N ARG A 35 2.19 0.89 15.20
CA ARG A 35 2.75 1.90 14.31
C ARG A 35 1.63 2.44 13.42
N GLY A 36 1.62 3.75 13.23
CA GLY A 36 0.78 4.44 12.26
C GLY A 36 1.55 5.63 11.66
N ASN A 37 0.97 6.25 10.65
CA ASN A 37 1.42 7.53 10.11
C ASN A 37 0.19 8.43 9.93
N ILE A 38 0.26 9.68 10.37
CA ILE A 38 -0.81 10.68 10.19
C ILE A 38 -0.32 11.65 9.12
N ILE A 39 -1.11 11.82 8.05
CA ILE A 39 -0.80 12.74 6.96
C ILE A 39 -1.94 13.76 6.85
N GLU A 40 -1.60 15.01 6.56
CA GLU A 40 -2.56 16.06 6.23
C GLU A 40 -2.79 16.02 4.71
N ALA A 41 -3.76 15.23 4.27
CA ALA A 41 -4.14 15.09 2.87
C ALA A 41 -5.65 14.93 2.76
N ALA A 42 -6.24 15.39 1.65
CA ALA A 42 -7.67 15.28 1.40
C ALA A 42 -8.16 13.84 1.42
N CYS A 43 -7.34 12.94 0.87
CA CYS A 43 -7.55 11.50 0.82
C CYS A 43 -6.25 10.78 1.20
N TYR A 44 -6.34 9.46 1.42
CA TYR A 44 -5.17 8.59 1.46
C TYR A 44 -5.24 7.54 0.36
N VAL A 45 -4.10 7.22 -0.24
CA VAL A 45 -3.97 6.11 -1.20
C VAL A 45 -4.23 4.79 -0.46
N ASP A 46 -5.06 3.92 -1.05
CA ASP A 46 -5.32 2.57 -0.51
C ASP A 46 -3.99 1.86 -0.24
N PRO A 47 -3.75 1.32 0.97
CA PRO A 47 -2.51 0.62 1.28
C PRO A 47 -2.15 -0.50 0.31
N ARG A 48 -3.15 -1.12 -0.35
CA ARG A 48 -2.96 -2.15 -1.36
C ARG A 48 -2.39 -1.60 -2.67
N ASP A 49 -2.61 -0.32 -2.94
CA ASP A 49 -2.16 0.35 -4.16
C ASP A 49 -0.80 1.02 -4.00
N ARG A 50 -0.18 0.92 -2.82
CA ARG A 50 1.19 1.41 -2.58
C ARG A 50 2.25 0.62 -3.33
N SER A 51 1.91 -0.60 -3.72
CA SER A 51 2.75 -1.48 -4.53
C SER A 51 1.85 -2.19 -5.54
N LEU A 52 1.53 -1.49 -6.63
CA LEU A 52 0.77 -2.05 -7.73
C LEU A 52 1.68 -2.88 -8.63
N LEU A 53 1.19 -4.04 -9.03
CA LEU A 53 1.78 -4.87 -10.08
C LEU A 53 0.84 -4.83 -11.28
N VAL A 54 1.37 -4.40 -12.43
CA VAL A 54 0.68 -4.47 -13.72
C VAL A 54 1.31 -5.61 -14.50
N GLU A 55 0.64 -6.76 -14.55
CA GLU A 55 1.11 -7.94 -15.27
C GLU A 55 0.70 -7.83 -16.74
N PHE A 56 1.68 -7.91 -17.64
CA PHE A 56 1.47 -7.88 -19.10
C PHE A 56 1.27 -9.27 -19.73
N ASP A 57 1.15 -10.29 -18.88
CA ASP A 57 1.07 -11.71 -19.25
C ASP A 57 2.18 -12.18 -20.22
N ASP A 58 2.07 -13.43 -20.69
CA ASP A 58 2.99 -13.98 -21.67
C ASP A 58 2.69 -13.42 -23.07
N LEU A 59 3.66 -12.70 -23.65
CA LEU A 59 3.58 -12.16 -25.00
C LEU A 59 4.46 -12.94 -25.98
N SER A 60 3.89 -13.31 -27.13
CA SER A 60 4.62 -14.00 -28.19
C SER A 60 5.54 -13.02 -28.92
N ALA A 61 6.85 -13.22 -28.79
CA ALA A 61 7.85 -12.47 -29.55
C ALA A 61 7.62 -12.56 -31.07
N ARG A 62 7.04 -13.67 -31.56
CA ARG A 62 6.69 -13.86 -32.97
C ARG A 62 5.55 -12.94 -33.42
N ASP A 63 4.58 -12.70 -32.55
CA ASP A 63 3.39 -11.90 -32.88
C ASP A 63 3.71 -10.40 -32.85
N ILE A 64 4.68 -10.01 -32.03
CA ILE A 64 5.20 -8.64 -31.95
C ILE A 64 6.21 -8.35 -33.08
N SER A 65 6.92 -9.37 -33.55
CA SER A 65 8.03 -9.18 -34.49
C SER A 65 7.57 -8.56 -35.81
N GLY A 66 8.28 -7.52 -36.25
CA GLY A 66 8.02 -6.82 -37.52
C GLY A 66 6.99 -5.69 -37.44
N ARG A 67 6.48 -5.33 -36.25
CA ARG A 67 5.56 -4.20 -36.07
C ARG A 67 6.04 -3.23 -34.97
N PRO A 68 6.40 -1.99 -35.31
CA PRO A 68 6.63 -0.95 -34.33
C PRO A 68 5.28 -0.32 -33.92
N GLU A 69 4.65 -0.86 -32.86
CA GLU A 69 3.34 -0.41 -32.39
C GLU A 69 3.07 -0.74 -30.91
N LYS A 70 1.87 -0.35 -30.43
CA LYS A 70 1.29 -0.78 -29.14
C LYS A 70 0.93 -2.26 -29.22
N VAL A 71 1.65 -3.10 -28.49
CA VAL A 71 1.57 -4.56 -28.63
C VAL A 71 0.74 -5.25 -27.54
N SER A 72 0.60 -4.61 -26.39
CA SER A 72 -0.27 -5.06 -25.31
C SER A 72 -0.76 -3.87 -24.49
N ALA A 73 -1.90 -4.02 -23.84
CA ALA A 73 -2.54 -2.98 -23.03
C ALA A 73 -3.14 -3.62 -21.77
N HIS A 74 -2.80 -3.06 -20.60
CA HIS A 74 -3.30 -3.54 -19.32
C HIS A 74 -3.80 -2.38 -18.47
N ASP A 75 -5.03 -2.53 -17.98
CA ASP A 75 -5.67 -1.53 -17.13
C ASP A 75 -5.20 -1.68 -15.69
N PHE A 76 -5.07 -0.54 -15.01
CA PHE A 76 -4.81 -0.49 -13.58
C PHE A 76 -5.49 0.72 -12.95
N SER A 77 -5.70 0.65 -11.64
CA SER A 77 -6.42 1.68 -10.90
C SER A 77 -5.67 2.07 -9.63
N ILE A 78 -5.77 3.34 -9.27
CA ILE A 78 -5.31 3.89 -7.99
C ILE A 78 -6.55 4.36 -7.23
N HIS A 79 -6.76 3.79 -6.05
CA HIS A 79 -7.88 4.07 -5.18
C HIS A 79 -7.48 5.08 -4.12
N LEU A 80 -8.27 6.15 -4.03
CA LEU A 80 -8.17 7.16 -2.99
C LEU A 80 -9.33 6.94 -2.01
N LEU A 81 -9.00 6.77 -0.73
CA LEU A 81 -9.94 6.45 0.34
C LEU A 81 -10.07 7.62 1.31
N GLY A 82 -11.22 7.69 1.98
CA GLY A 82 -11.47 8.66 3.05
C GLY A 82 -11.40 10.11 2.61
N CYS A 83 -11.72 10.39 1.34
CA CYS A 83 -11.69 11.74 0.78
C CYS A 83 -12.66 12.67 1.52
N SER A 84 -12.13 13.72 2.14
CA SER A 84 -12.89 14.83 2.72
C SER A 84 -12.56 16.10 1.94
N LEU A 85 -13.56 16.68 1.26
CA LEU A 85 -13.38 17.82 0.36
C LEU A 85 -13.47 19.17 1.10
N GLY A 86 -13.08 19.19 2.39
CA GLY A 86 -13.29 20.29 3.33
C GLY A 86 -14.38 19.99 4.37
N ASP A 87 -14.20 20.52 5.58
CA ASP A 87 -15.20 20.45 6.65
C ASP A 87 -15.50 21.86 7.22
N SER A 88 -16.58 21.98 8.00
CA SER A 88 -16.97 23.24 8.64
C SER A 88 -16.02 23.72 9.73
N GLN A 89 -15.02 22.91 10.12
CA GLN A 89 -13.99 23.23 11.10
C GLN A 89 -12.70 23.76 10.43
N HIS A 90 -12.47 23.44 9.16
CA HIS A 90 -11.26 23.72 8.37
C HIS A 90 -11.64 24.23 6.98
N SER A 91 -12.38 25.35 6.96
CA SER A 91 -12.86 26.02 5.75
C SER A 91 -11.74 26.57 4.83
N GLY A 92 -10.47 26.41 5.20
CA GLY A 92 -9.32 26.94 4.46
C GLY A 92 -8.74 26.00 3.38
N ASN A 93 -8.94 24.68 3.49
CA ASN A 93 -8.33 23.68 2.60
C ASN A 93 -9.40 22.77 1.99
N VAL A 94 -10.04 23.25 0.92
CA VAL A 94 -11.07 22.53 0.18
C VAL A 94 -10.41 21.86 -1.03
N PHE A 95 -9.91 20.64 -0.85
CA PHE A 95 -9.31 19.88 -1.95
C PHE A 95 -10.38 19.15 -2.75
N GLN A 96 -10.83 19.74 -3.84
CA GLN A 96 -11.90 19.17 -4.68
C GLN A 96 -11.35 18.40 -5.88
N ARG A 97 -10.05 18.54 -6.14
CA ARG A 97 -9.40 17.93 -7.29
C ARG A 97 -8.13 17.24 -6.84
N ALA A 98 -7.68 16.31 -7.66
CA ALA A 98 -6.34 15.77 -7.56
C ALA A 98 -5.75 15.60 -8.94
N ASN A 99 -4.44 15.70 -9.05
CA ASN A 99 -3.70 15.17 -10.20
C ASN A 99 -2.68 14.15 -9.71
N ILE A 100 -2.18 13.35 -10.65
CA ILE A 100 -1.15 12.35 -10.37
C ILE A 100 0.07 12.63 -11.24
N THR A 101 1.24 12.48 -10.67
CA THR A 101 2.51 12.53 -11.41
C THR A 101 3.16 11.16 -11.33
N PHE A 102 3.41 10.54 -12.48
CA PHE A 102 4.22 9.33 -12.57
C PHE A 102 5.68 9.71 -12.85
N SER A 103 6.62 9.05 -12.21
CA SER A 103 8.06 9.26 -12.40
C SER A 103 8.79 7.93 -12.49
N GLY A 104 9.94 7.91 -13.14
CA GLY A 104 10.71 6.70 -13.39
C GLY A 104 11.87 7.00 -14.33
N ALA A 105 12.60 5.96 -14.74
CA ALA A 105 13.61 6.10 -15.77
C ALA A 105 12.92 6.40 -17.11
N PRO A 106 13.20 7.54 -17.76
CA PRO A 106 12.61 7.85 -19.06
C PRO A 106 13.17 6.91 -20.13
N ASP A 107 12.33 6.59 -21.11
CA ASP A 107 12.79 5.88 -22.29
C ASP A 107 13.84 6.70 -23.08
N ARG A 108 14.77 6.00 -23.74
CA ARG A 108 15.87 6.63 -24.47
C ARG A 108 15.38 7.46 -25.66
N ASP A 109 14.36 6.99 -26.36
CA ASP A 109 13.92 7.60 -27.62
C ASP A 109 12.74 8.58 -27.39
N ASN A 110 11.98 8.41 -26.31
CA ASN A 110 10.95 9.36 -25.90
C ASN A 110 10.89 9.55 -24.36
N PRO A 111 11.26 10.73 -23.83
CA PRO A 111 11.28 10.96 -22.38
C PRO A 111 9.90 10.93 -21.71
N ASP A 112 8.81 11.02 -22.48
CA ASP A 112 7.46 10.92 -21.93
C ASP A 112 7.10 9.46 -21.55
N TYR A 113 7.87 8.47 -22.02
CA TYR A 113 7.60 7.04 -21.83
C TYR A 113 8.51 6.45 -20.76
N LEU A 114 8.06 5.35 -20.14
CA LEU A 114 8.83 4.62 -19.16
C LEU A 114 9.79 3.63 -19.83
N SER A 115 11.05 3.68 -19.40
CA SER A 115 12.07 2.72 -19.80
C SER A 115 11.72 1.32 -19.28
N VAL A 116 11.92 0.33 -20.15
CA VAL A 116 11.73 -1.09 -19.84
C VAL A 116 13.08 -1.78 -19.86
N GLN A 117 13.44 -2.42 -18.75
CA GLN A 117 14.60 -3.30 -18.69
C GLN A 117 14.22 -4.65 -19.30
N SER A 118 14.89 -5.05 -20.37
CA SER A 118 14.69 -6.31 -21.10
C SER A 118 15.96 -6.72 -21.83
N GLU A 119 16.04 -7.94 -22.34
CA GLU A 119 17.21 -8.42 -23.10
C GLU A 119 17.42 -7.69 -24.45
N THR A 120 16.34 -7.20 -25.07
CA THR A 120 16.40 -6.54 -26.39
C THR A 120 16.58 -5.04 -26.31
N GLU A 121 16.32 -4.44 -25.14
CA GLU A 121 16.23 -2.98 -24.96
C GLU A 121 15.36 -2.30 -26.04
N ASN A 122 14.30 -2.96 -26.53
CA ASN A 122 13.42 -2.48 -27.60
C ASN A 122 11.98 -2.22 -27.14
N LEU A 123 11.76 -2.26 -25.83
CA LEU A 123 10.47 -2.05 -25.20
C LEU A 123 10.43 -0.70 -24.47
N ALA A 124 9.23 -0.12 -24.42
CA ALA A 124 8.88 1.02 -23.57
C ALA A 124 7.43 0.87 -23.07
N ILE A 125 7.06 1.61 -22.03
CA ILE A 125 5.67 1.67 -21.55
C ILE A 125 5.14 3.10 -21.65
N GLU A 126 3.96 3.25 -22.27
CA GLU A 126 3.16 4.46 -22.23
C GLU A 126 2.01 4.31 -21.24
N ILE A 127 1.65 5.38 -20.54
CA ILE A 127 0.51 5.39 -19.60
C ILE A 127 -0.53 6.39 -20.12
N TYR A 128 -1.79 6.00 -20.09
CA TYR A 128 -2.94 6.85 -20.45
C TYR A 128 -3.94 6.87 -19.31
N ASP A 129 -4.64 7.99 -19.15
CA ASP A 129 -5.78 8.07 -18.24
C ASP A 129 -7.06 7.50 -18.87
N SER A 130 -8.11 7.38 -18.05
CA SER A 130 -9.46 6.96 -18.49
C SER A 130 -10.10 7.81 -19.59
N LYS A 131 -9.58 9.00 -19.90
CA LYS A 131 -10.06 9.87 -20.97
C LYS A 131 -9.23 9.70 -22.26
N GLY A 132 -8.26 8.79 -22.25
CA GLY A 132 -7.34 8.59 -23.37
C GLY A 132 -6.28 9.68 -23.49
N GLN A 133 -6.05 10.47 -22.43
CA GLN A 133 -4.97 11.44 -22.39
C GLN A 133 -3.69 10.77 -21.92
N GLN A 134 -2.62 10.95 -22.70
CA GLN A 134 -1.31 10.44 -22.34
C GLN A 134 -0.81 11.09 -21.05
N ILE A 135 -0.32 10.27 -20.13
CA ILE A 135 0.40 10.68 -18.94
C ILE A 135 1.88 10.76 -19.31
N ARG A 136 2.45 11.96 -19.24
CA ARG A 136 3.88 12.18 -19.46
C ARG A 136 4.65 12.01 -18.16
N LEU A 137 5.77 11.30 -18.21
CA LEU A 137 6.62 11.14 -17.03
C LEU A 137 7.13 12.48 -16.50
N GLY A 138 7.06 12.65 -15.19
CA GLY A 138 7.50 13.86 -14.49
C GLY A 138 6.51 15.02 -14.55
N GLU A 139 5.45 14.94 -15.36
CA GLU A 139 4.42 15.98 -15.47
C GLU A 139 3.15 15.61 -14.68
N PRO A 140 2.44 16.59 -14.09
CA PRO A 140 1.11 16.36 -13.55
C PRO A 140 0.13 15.93 -14.65
N SER A 141 -0.68 14.92 -14.35
CA SER A 141 -1.83 14.55 -15.17
C SER A 141 -2.84 15.71 -15.26
N PRO A 142 -3.83 15.61 -16.15
CA PRO A 142 -5.05 16.38 -16.00
C PRO A 142 -5.65 16.18 -14.61
N ASP A 143 -6.32 17.21 -14.12
CA ASP A 143 -7.02 17.16 -12.85
C ASP A 143 -8.26 16.25 -12.91
N TYR A 144 -8.37 15.40 -11.89
CA TYR A 144 -9.53 14.59 -11.58
C TYR A 144 -10.38 15.27 -10.51
N VAL A 145 -11.69 15.30 -10.72
CA VAL A 145 -12.64 15.75 -9.70
C VAL A 145 -12.76 14.66 -8.64
N LEU A 146 -12.63 15.04 -7.37
CA LEU A 146 -12.81 14.14 -6.24
C LEU A 146 -14.25 14.23 -5.71
N ASN A 147 -14.74 13.09 -5.22
CA ASN A 147 -15.98 12.96 -4.48
C ASN A 147 -15.69 12.63 -3.01
N PRO A 148 -16.61 12.93 -2.07
CA PRO A 148 -16.48 12.46 -0.70
C PRO A 148 -16.41 10.93 -0.63
N GLY A 149 -15.57 10.40 0.28
CA GLY A 149 -15.42 8.96 0.47
C GLY A 149 -14.38 8.33 -0.43
N LYS A 150 -14.78 7.43 -1.35
CA LYS A 150 -13.87 6.66 -2.21
C LYS A 150 -13.85 7.23 -3.63
N ASN A 151 -12.66 7.41 -4.18
CA ASN A 151 -12.42 7.70 -5.59
C ASN A 151 -11.54 6.64 -6.21
N THR A 152 -11.73 6.40 -7.51
CA THR A 152 -10.92 5.46 -8.28
C THR A 152 -10.42 6.18 -9.51
N LEU A 153 -9.10 6.29 -9.64
CA LEU A 153 -8.44 6.84 -10.81
C LEU A 153 -8.01 5.67 -11.69
N ASN A 154 -8.46 5.64 -12.95
CA ASN A 154 -8.23 4.53 -13.87
C ASN A 154 -7.23 4.92 -14.95
N PHE A 155 -6.35 3.99 -15.28
CA PHE A 155 -5.26 4.16 -16.24
C PHE A 155 -5.12 2.90 -17.09
N THR A 156 -4.46 3.06 -18.23
CA THR A 156 -4.05 1.95 -19.09
C THR A 156 -2.56 2.08 -19.37
N ALA A 157 -1.81 1.02 -19.14
CA ALA A 157 -0.41 0.90 -19.53
C ALA A 157 -0.32 0.15 -20.87
N TYR A 158 0.34 0.75 -21.86
CA TYR A 158 0.59 0.16 -23.15
C TYR A 158 2.06 -0.24 -23.26
N LEU A 159 2.33 -1.50 -23.61
CA LEU A 159 3.66 -1.94 -23.98
C LEU A 159 3.91 -1.56 -25.45
N ILE A 160 5.03 -0.90 -25.71
CA ILE A 160 5.43 -0.42 -27.03
C ILE A 160 6.62 -1.24 -27.52
N SER A 161 6.52 -1.71 -28.76
CA SER A 161 7.64 -2.24 -29.53
C SER A 161 8.21 -1.13 -30.41
N ARG A 162 9.50 -0.80 -30.26
CA ARG A 162 10.11 0.31 -31.02
C ARG A 162 10.36 0.00 -32.49
N ASP A 163 10.99 -1.13 -32.78
CA ASP A 163 11.50 -1.48 -34.11
C ASP A 163 10.99 -2.85 -34.59
N GLY A 164 10.11 -3.48 -33.80
CA GLY A 164 9.59 -4.82 -34.09
C GLY A 164 10.63 -5.92 -33.94
N ARG A 165 11.81 -5.68 -33.35
CA ARG A 165 12.80 -6.74 -33.11
C ARG A 165 12.65 -7.24 -31.68
N MET A 166 12.04 -8.42 -31.54
CA MET A 166 11.81 -9.07 -30.25
C MET A 166 12.57 -10.38 -30.12
N THR A 167 13.12 -10.61 -28.93
CA THR A 167 13.60 -11.90 -28.47
C THR A 167 12.80 -12.29 -27.22
N SER A 168 12.71 -13.59 -26.95
CA SER A 168 12.12 -14.08 -25.72
C SER A 168 12.97 -13.65 -24.53
N GLY A 169 12.33 -13.27 -23.42
CA GLY A 169 12.98 -12.87 -22.19
C GLY A 169 11.99 -12.17 -21.27
N GLU A 170 12.36 -12.04 -20.00
CA GLU A 170 11.60 -11.24 -19.05
C GLU A 170 11.83 -9.74 -19.30
N PHE A 171 10.84 -8.93 -18.95
CA PHE A 171 11.01 -7.48 -18.90
C PHE A 171 10.41 -6.92 -17.63
N THR A 172 11.01 -5.84 -17.13
CA THR A 172 10.54 -5.14 -15.93
C THR A 172 10.64 -3.64 -16.12
N ALA A 173 9.70 -2.91 -15.52
CA ALA A 173 9.74 -1.46 -15.44
C ALA A 173 9.26 -1.01 -14.07
N VAL A 174 9.82 0.09 -13.57
CA VAL A 174 9.49 0.63 -12.25
C VAL A 174 9.13 2.10 -12.40
N THR A 175 7.94 2.46 -11.93
CA THR A 175 7.49 3.83 -11.81
C THR A 175 7.01 4.12 -10.40
N HIS A 176 7.22 5.35 -9.94
CA HIS A 176 6.63 5.90 -8.75
C HIS A 176 5.49 6.83 -9.13
N PHE A 177 4.49 6.97 -8.26
CA PHE A 177 3.43 7.95 -8.45
C PHE A 177 3.27 8.82 -7.21
N VAL A 178 2.89 10.08 -7.44
CA VAL A 178 2.56 11.05 -6.39
C VAL A 178 1.20 11.64 -6.71
N VAL A 179 0.30 11.67 -5.72
CA VAL A 179 -1.01 12.30 -5.83
C VAL A 179 -0.93 13.68 -5.21
N ASN A 180 -1.20 14.73 -5.99
CA ASN A 180 -1.31 16.09 -5.50
C ASN A 180 -2.78 16.46 -5.36
N TYR A 181 -3.14 17.06 -4.24
CA TYR A 181 -4.50 17.54 -3.97
C TYR A 181 -4.59 19.04 -4.21
N LEU A 182 -5.62 19.47 -4.92
CA LEU A 182 -5.85 20.85 -5.38
C LEU A 182 -7.19 21.39 -4.91
#